data_AF-A0A8J8K4V6-F1
#
_entry.id   AF-A0A8J8K4V6-F1
#
_cell.length_a   1.000
_cell.length_b   1.000
_cell.length_c   1.000
_cell.angle_alpha   90.00
_cell.angle_beta   90.00
_cell.angle_gamma   90.00
#
_symmetry.space_group_name_H-M   'P 1'
#
loop_
_entity.id
_entity.type
_entity.pdbx_description
1 polymer ?
#
loop_
_entity_poly.entity_id
_entity_poly.type
_entity_poly.pdbx_seq_one_letter_code
_entity_poly.pdbx_strand_id
1 'polypeptide(L)'
;MDRDGIYTHYKKFKISQDLEKIWITELVNLKLINLDKKGNWNSVYFLNHHSNFNHLDKILISEPLGKYWEKCAFLEELFAMSKNMRLSKNEIHIVLNFISDKGTSIVKNTKNPTRIKDLLAKIKQYELPDN
;
A
#
# COMPACT_ATOMS: atom_id res chain seq x y z
N MET A 1 6.37 19.33 -3.53
CA MET A 1 6.16 20.43 -4.48
C MET A 1 4.77 20.25 -5.08
N ASP A 2 3.89 21.24 -4.91
CA ASP A 2 2.52 21.31 -5.48
C ASP A 2 2.65 21.39 -7.00
N ARG A 3 2.43 20.27 -7.70
CA ARG A 3 2.83 20.18 -9.11
C ARG A 3 1.85 20.84 -10.08
N ASP A 4 0.67 21.28 -9.62
CA ASP A 4 -0.37 21.79 -10.52
C ASP A 4 -1.19 22.98 -9.99
N GLY A 5 -0.78 23.64 -8.89
CA GLY A 5 -1.56 24.75 -8.30
C GLY A 5 -2.94 24.33 -7.77
N ILE A 6 -3.24 23.02 -7.78
CA ILE A 6 -4.49 22.43 -7.28
C ILE A 6 -4.59 22.63 -5.78
N TYR A 7 -3.49 22.46 -5.04
CA TYR A 7 -3.49 22.68 -3.58
C TYR A 7 -3.67 24.16 -3.25
N THR A 8 -3.10 25.04 -4.07
CA THR A 8 -3.31 26.50 -3.97
C THR A 8 -4.76 26.88 -4.29
N HIS A 9 -5.40 26.24 -5.27
CA HIS A 9 -6.80 26.44 -5.62
C HIS A 9 -7.73 25.90 -4.52
N TYR A 10 -7.44 24.70 -3.97
CA TYR A 10 -8.15 24.08 -2.85
C TYR A 10 -8.16 24.98 -1.61
N LYS A 11 -7.02 25.58 -1.25
CA LYS A 11 -6.92 26.52 -0.11
C LYS A 11 -7.83 27.74 -0.25
N LYS A 12 -8.19 28.16 -1.48
CA LYS A 12 -9.11 29.30 -1.69
C LYS A 12 -10.53 29.01 -1.23
N PHE A 13 -10.96 27.75 -1.21
CA PHE A 13 -12.31 27.36 -0.82
C PHE A 13 -12.55 27.35 0.69
N LYS A 14 -11.52 27.61 1.51
CA LYS A 14 -11.62 27.66 2.99
C LYS A 14 -12.41 26.49 3.57
N ILE A 15 -12.20 25.28 3.04
CA ILE A 15 -12.87 24.08 3.51
C ILE A 15 -12.53 23.89 4.99
N SER A 16 -13.56 23.72 5.82
CA SER A 16 -13.37 23.47 7.24
C SER A 16 -12.66 22.15 7.46
N GLN A 17 -11.77 22.09 8.45
CA GLN A 17 -11.05 20.85 8.80
C GLN A 17 -11.98 19.69 9.14
N ASP A 18 -13.17 19.97 9.70
CA ASP A 18 -14.14 18.92 10.03
C ASP A 18 -14.74 18.28 8.79
N LEU A 19 -15.09 19.10 7.78
CA LEU A 19 -15.55 18.60 6.49
C LEU A 19 -14.47 17.77 5.77
N GLU A 20 -13.20 18.21 5.85
CA GLU A 20 -12.08 17.47 5.30
C GLU A 20 -11.88 16.10 5.98
N LYS A 21 -12.02 16.03 7.32
CA LYS A 21 -11.97 14.77 8.06
C LYS A 21 -13.10 13.82 7.67
N ILE A 22 -14.33 14.32 7.54
CA ILE A 22 -15.48 13.53 7.10
C ILE A 22 -15.21 12.97 5.70
N TRP A 23 -14.76 13.82 4.78
CA TRP A 23 -14.50 13.42 3.41
C TRP A 23 -13.37 12.37 3.30
N ILE A 24 -12.27 12.56 4.02
CA ILE A 24 -11.19 11.56 4.10
C ILE A 24 -11.73 10.23 4.64
N THR A 25 -12.58 10.27 5.67
CA THR A 25 -13.18 9.06 6.26
C THR A 25 -14.04 8.32 5.24
N GLU A 26 -14.86 9.03 4.46
CA GLU A 26 -15.65 8.44 3.38
C GLU A 26 -14.76 7.82 2.30
N LEU A 27 -13.70 8.52 1.89
CA LEU A 27 -12.74 8.01 0.90
C LEU A 27 -12.03 6.75 1.39
N VAL A 28 -11.61 6.71 2.66
CA VAL A 28 -11.00 5.52 3.28
C VAL A 28 -11.97 4.35 3.20
N ASN A 29 -13.23 4.54 3.61
CA ASN A 29 -14.24 3.47 3.54
C ASN A 29 -14.44 2.96 2.11
N LEU A 30 -14.49 3.85 1.12
CA LEU A 30 -14.55 3.47 -0.29
C LEU A 30 -13.31 2.68 -0.74
N LYS A 31 -12.11 3.06 -0.28
CA LYS A 31 -10.88 2.32 -0.59
C LYS A 31 -10.88 0.92 0.02
N LEU A 32 -11.35 0.79 1.25
CA LEU A 32 -11.47 -0.50 1.93
C LEU A 32 -12.42 -1.44 1.21
N ILE A 33 -13.60 -0.96 0.77
CA ILE A 33 -14.56 -1.75 -0.02
C ILE A 33 -13.95 -2.20 -1.36
N ASN A 34 -13.01 -1.44 -1.91
CA ASN A 34 -12.36 -1.76 -3.18
C ASN A 34 -11.15 -2.69 -3.04
N LEU A 35 -10.79 -3.13 -1.83
CA LEU A 35 -9.68 -4.07 -1.63
C LEU A 35 -9.95 -5.43 -2.31
N ASP A 36 -11.21 -5.85 -2.40
CA ASP A 36 -11.62 -7.11 -3.05
C ASP A 36 -11.85 -6.98 -4.56
N LYS A 37 -11.45 -5.86 -5.18
CA LYS A 37 -11.65 -5.58 -6.61
C LYS A 37 -10.32 -5.46 -7.35
N LYS A 38 -10.34 -5.72 -8.66
CA LYS A 38 -9.18 -5.45 -9.53
C LYS A 38 -8.81 -3.96 -9.44
N GLY A 39 -7.50 -3.68 -9.43
CA GLY A 39 -6.99 -2.33 -9.19
C GLY A 39 -6.87 -1.96 -7.70
N ASN A 40 -6.99 -2.93 -6.78
CA ASN A 40 -6.88 -2.71 -5.33
C ASN A 40 -5.53 -2.13 -4.88
N TRP A 41 -4.46 -2.23 -5.69
CA TRP A 41 -3.21 -1.53 -5.43
C TRP A 41 -3.39 -0.02 -5.24
N ASN A 42 -4.36 0.59 -5.93
CA ASN A 42 -4.66 2.02 -5.79
C ASN A 42 -5.30 2.34 -4.41
N SER A 43 -6.03 1.40 -3.82
CA SER A 43 -6.52 1.53 -2.45
C SER A 43 -5.37 1.50 -1.46
N VAL A 44 -4.42 0.57 -1.62
CA VAL A 44 -3.22 0.50 -0.76
C VAL A 44 -2.35 1.75 -0.91
N TYR A 45 -2.11 2.20 -2.14
CA TYR A 45 -1.41 3.46 -2.42
C TYR A 45 -2.07 4.65 -1.71
N PHE A 46 -3.40 4.78 -1.81
CA PHE A 46 -4.13 5.86 -1.16
C PHE A 46 -3.96 5.82 0.37
N LEU A 47 -4.13 4.64 0.98
CA LEU A 47 -4.00 4.48 2.44
C LEU A 47 -2.58 4.77 2.92
N ASN A 48 -1.57 4.30 2.17
CA ASN A 48 -0.17 4.59 2.43
C ASN A 48 0.14 6.09 2.34
N HIS A 49 -0.32 6.75 1.26
CA HIS A 49 -0.12 8.18 1.04
C HIS A 49 -0.72 9.05 2.16
N HIS A 50 -1.89 8.66 2.67
CA HIS A 50 -2.55 9.36 3.78
C HIS A 50 -2.10 8.87 5.16
N SER A 51 -1.07 8.01 5.24
CA SER A 51 -0.54 7.43 6.48
C SER A 51 -1.62 6.80 7.37
N ASN A 52 -2.63 6.19 6.75
CA ASN A 52 -3.73 5.53 7.44
C ASN A 52 -3.45 4.02 7.51
N PHE A 53 -2.90 3.61 8.65
CA PHE A 53 -2.49 2.22 8.92
C PHE A 53 -3.45 1.46 9.84
N ASN A 54 -4.54 2.11 10.27
CA ASN A 54 -5.54 1.52 11.17
C ASN A 54 -6.32 0.36 10.55
N HIS A 55 -6.08 0.07 9.28
CA HIS A 55 -6.74 -0.98 8.50
C HIS A 55 -5.74 -1.95 7.89
N LEU A 56 -4.55 -2.05 8.48
CA LEU A 56 -3.50 -2.96 8.03
C LEU A 56 -3.99 -4.41 7.99
N ASP A 57 -4.78 -4.82 8.98
CA ASP A 57 -5.47 -6.11 9.04
C ASP A 57 -6.30 -6.38 7.78
N LYS A 58 -7.11 -5.42 7.34
CA LYS A 58 -7.95 -5.54 6.14
C LYS A 58 -7.11 -5.65 4.87
N ILE A 59 -5.99 -4.93 4.80
CA ILE A 59 -5.09 -5.01 3.65
C ILE A 59 -4.40 -6.38 3.61
N LEU A 60 -3.95 -6.90 4.75
CA LEU A 60 -3.19 -8.15 4.85
C LEU A 60 -4.02 -9.42 4.67
N ILE A 61 -5.36 -9.34 4.70
CA ILE A 61 -6.24 -10.44 4.28
C ILE A 61 -6.61 -10.37 2.80
N SER A 62 -6.33 -9.24 2.14
CA SER A 62 -6.74 -9.01 0.74
C SER A 62 -5.73 -9.59 -0.23
N GLU A 63 -6.21 -10.26 -1.29
CA GLU A 63 -5.34 -10.80 -2.33
C GLU A 63 -4.86 -9.72 -3.32
N PRO A 64 -3.64 -9.78 -3.86
CA PRO A 64 -3.23 -8.94 -4.98
C PRO A 64 -4.02 -9.30 -6.26
N LEU A 65 -4.89 -8.40 -6.72
CA LEU A 65 -5.82 -8.65 -7.82
C LEU A 65 -5.42 -7.93 -9.11
N GLY A 66 -5.88 -8.46 -10.24
CA GLY A 66 -5.71 -7.84 -11.56
C GLY A 66 -4.54 -8.40 -12.38
N LYS A 67 -4.01 -7.56 -13.28
CA LYS A 67 -2.87 -7.86 -14.16
C LYS A 67 -1.58 -7.99 -13.34
N TYR A 68 -0.56 -8.62 -13.91
CA TYR A 68 0.74 -8.81 -13.24
C TYR A 68 1.29 -7.50 -12.63
N TRP A 69 1.28 -6.40 -13.39
CA TRP A 69 1.78 -5.12 -12.90
C TRP A 69 0.95 -4.55 -11.73
N GLU A 70 -0.36 -4.83 -11.68
CA GLU A 70 -1.24 -4.40 -10.59
C GLU A 70 -0.90 -5.17 -9.31
N LYS A 71 -0.65 -6.48 -9.45
CA LYS A 71 -0.20 -7.31 -8.33
C LYS A 71 1.18 -6.88 -7.82
N CYS A 72 2.10 -6.52 -8.73
CA CYS A 72 3.38 -5.94 -8.35
C CYS A 72 3.20 -4.63 -7.59
N ALA A 73 2.39 -3.71 -8.12
CA ALA A 73 2.13 -2.43 -7.49
C ALA A 73 1.54 -2.61 -6.09
N PHE A 74 0.60 -3.54 -5.92
CA PHE A 74 0.03 -3.85 -4.61
C PHE A 74 1.11 -4.22 -3.58
N LEU A 75 2.00 -5.15 -3.93
CA LEU A 75 3.06 -5.61 -3.04
C LEU A 75 4.15 -4.55 -2.82
N GLU A 76 4.45 -3.73 -3.83
CA GLU A 76 5.38 -2.62 -3.70
C GLU A 76 4.86 -1.52 -2.79
N GLU A 77 3.56 -1.21 -2.83
CA GLU A 77 2.93 -0.26 -1.92
C GLU A 77 2.95 -0.76 -0.47
N LEU A 78 2.75 -2.06 -0.26
CA LEU A 78 2.93 -2.68 1.06
C LEU A 78 4.38 -2.60 1.53
N PHE A 79 5.35 -2.81 0.65
CA PHE A 79 6.76 -2.65 0.99
C PHE A 79 7.14 -1.18 1.26
N ALA A 80 6.51 -0.23 0.58
CA ALA A 80 6.68 1.18 0.88
C ALA A 80 6.08 1.53 2.26
N MET A 81 4.91 0.96 2.56
CA MET A 81 4.25 1.09 3.86
C MET A 81 5.09 0.51 5.01
N SER A 82 5.76 -0.63 4.80
CA SER A 82 6.63 -1.26 5.82
C SER A 82 7.85 -0.42 6.22
N LYS A 83 8.19 0.59 5.41
CA LYS A 83 9.29 1.53 5.70
C LYS A 83 8.83 2.75 6.50
N ASN A 84 7.54 2.86 6.80
CA ASN A 84 6.99 3.97 7.55
C ASN A 84 7.26 3.79 9.06
N MET A 85 7.76 4.85 9.71
CA MET A 85 8.10 4.84 11.14
C MET A 85 6.90 4.62 12.09
N ARG A 86 5.67 4.65 11.57
CA ARG A 86 4.46 4.44 12.38
C ARG A 86 4.13 2.97 12.65
N LEU A 87 4.72 2.03 11.90
CA LEU A 87 4.51 0.61 12.13
C LEU A 87 5.48 0.07 13.18
N SER A 88 4.98 -0.78 14.07
CA SER A 88 5.81 -1.53 15.00
C SER A 88 6.68 -2.57 14.27
N LYS A 89 7.77 -3.02 14.91
CA LYS A 89 8.63 -4.09 14.37
C LYS A 89 7.84 -5.35 14.02
N ASN A 90 6.82 -5.70 14.82
CA ASN A 90 5.96 -6.84 14.57
C ASN A 90 5.08 -6.64 13.33
N GLU A 91 4.45 -5.48 13.18
CA GLU A 91 3.63 -5.17 12.00
C GLU A 91 4.47 -5.17 10.73
N ILE A 92 5.69 -4.60 10.78
CA ILE A 92 6.64 -4.65 9.66
C ILE A 92 6.93 -6.11 9.29
N HIS A 93 7.25 -6.96 10.27
CA HIS A 93 7.55 -8.37 10.00
C HIS A 93 6.35 -9.11 9.38
N ILE A 94 5.13 -8.86 9.87
CA ILE A 94 3.91 -9.45 9.29
C ILE A 94 3.73 -9.00 7.83
N VAL A 95 3.94 -7.71 7.54
CA VAL A 95 3.85 -7.18 6.17
C VAL A 95 4.89 -7.82 5.26
N LEU A 96 6.14 -7.93 5.68
CA LEU A 96 7.22 -8.54 4.89
C LEU A 96 6.95 -10.03 4.62
N ASN A 97 6.46 -10.77 5.62
CA ASN A 97 6.06 -12.16 5.45
C ASN A 97 4.91 -12.32 4.46
N PHE A 98 3.90 -11.46 4.56
CA PHE A 98 2.79 -11.44 3.61
C PHE A 98 3.28 -11.20 2.18
N ILE A 99 4.17 -10.22 1.98
CA ILE A 99 4.74 -9.93 0.66
C ILE A 99 5.55 -11.12 0.14
N SER A 100 6.32 -11.77 1.01
CA SER A 100 7.10 -12.96 0.66
C SER A 100 6.22 -14.13 0.21
N ASP A 101 5.13 -14.41 0.93
CA ASP A 101 4.16 -15.46 0.59
C ASP A 101 3.48 -15.18 -0.76
N LYS A 102 2.81 -14.02 -0.88
CA LYS A 102 2.08 -13.65 -2.09
C LYS A 102 2.99 -13.46 -3.29
N GLY A 103 4.16 -12.85 -3.08
CA GLY A 103 5.19 -12.69 -4.11
C GLY A 103 5.66 -14.04 -4.66
N THR A 104 5.92 -15.02 -3.78
CA THR A 104 6.30 -16.37 -4.20
C THR A 104 5.20 -17.05 -5.03
N SER A 105 3.94 -16.88 -4.64
CA SER A 105 2.79 -17.38 -5.41
C SER A 105 2.71 -16.73 -6.81
N ILE A 106 2.93 -15.42 -6.92
CA ILE A 106 2.92 -14.72 -8.21
C ILE A 106 4.07 -15.17 -9.12
N VAL A 107 5.27 -15.38 -8.55
CA VAL A 107 6.45 -15.86 -9.30
C VAL A 107 6.17 -17.21 -9.95
N LYS A 108 5.56 -18.16 -9.21
CA LYS A 108 5.23 -19.49 -9.72
C LYS A 108 4.25 -19.45 -10.90
N ASN A 109 3.36 -18.45 -10.92
CA ASN A 109 2.27 -18.34 -11.90
C ASN A 109 2.57 -17.40 -13.08
N THR A 110 3.78 -16.85 -13.18
CA THR A 110 4.12 -15.82 -14.18
C THR A 110 5.36 -16.21 -14.98
N LYS A 111 5.27 -16.14 -16.33
CA LYS A 111 6.39 -16.49 -17.24
C LYS A 111 7.64 -15.62 -17.07
N ASN A 112 7.48 -14.33 -16.78
CA ASN A 112 8.58 -13.38 -16.61
C ASN A 112 8.41 -12.53 -15.33
N PRO A 113 8.74 -13.09 -14.15
CA PRO A 113 8.42 -12.48 -12.86
C PRO A 113 9.54 -11.56 -12.32
N THR A 114 10.32 -10.88 -13.18
CA THR A 114 11.51 -10.10 -12.78
C THR A 114 11.21 -9.10 -11.67
N ARG A 115 10.17 -8.26 -11.85
CA ARG A 115 9.79 -7.22 -10.88
C ARG A 115 9.50 -7.76 -9.47
N ILE A 116 8.80 -8.90 -9.36
CA ILE A 116 8.55 -9.52 -8.05
C ILE A 116 9.82 -10.16 -7.48
N LYS A 117 10.65 -10.81 -8.31
CA LYS A 117 11.94 -11.35 -7.85
C LYS A 117 12.84 -10.26 -7.27
N ASP A 118 12.88 -9.09 -7.90
CA ASP A 118 13.64 -7.94 -7.42
C ASP A 118 13.08 -7.41 -6.09
N LEU A 119 11.75 -7.36 -5.95
CA LEU A 119 11.11 -6.99 -4.69
C LEU A 119 11.45 -7.97 -3.57
N LEU A 120 11.34 -9.28 -3.81
CA LEU A 120 11.68 -10.31 -2.83
C LEU A 120 13.17 -10.27 -2.44
N ALA A 121 14.06 -9.96 -3.39
CA ALA A 121 15.48 -9.75 -3.10
C ALA A 121 15.72 -8.55 -2.18
N LYS A 122 14.99 -7.44 -2.38
CA LYS A 122 15.04 -6.26 -1.51
C LYS A 122 14.55 -6.55 -0.09
N ILE A 123 13.51 -7.38 0.05
CA ILE A 123 12.97 -7.75 1.38
C ILE A 123 14.01 -8.53 2.18
N LYS A 124 14.70 -9.49 1.56
CA LYS A 124 15.78 -10.25 2.22
C LYS A 124 16.91 -9.37 2.73
N GLN A 125 17.18 -8.24 2.06
CA GLN A 125 18.17 -7.26 2.52
C GLN A 125 17.64 -6.41 3.69
N TYR A 126 16.31 -6.30 3.83
CA TYR A 126 15.65 -5.55 4.89
C TYR A 126 15.51 -6.36 6.19
N GLU A 127 15.53 -7.69 6.10
CA GLU A 127 15.50 -8.64 7.23
C GLU A 127 16.87 -8.84 7.90
N LEU A 128 17.95 -8.20 7.42
CA LEU A 128 19.26 -8.14 8.08
C LEU A 128 19.47 -6.68 8.54
N PRO A 129 19.46 -6.36 9.85
CA PRO A 129 20.30 -7.01 10.86
C PRO A 129 19.58 -7.34 12.18
N ASP A 130 19.69 -8.61 12.61
CA ASP A 130 19.66 -8.93 14.04
C ASP A 130 21.06 -8.65 14.61
N ASN A 131 21.20 -7.53 15.33
CA ASN A 131 22.25 -7.35 16.33
C ASN A 131 21.64 -7.63 17.71
#